data_AF-A0A1A8KFX7-F1
#
_entry.id   AF-A0A1A8KFX7-F1
#
_cell.length_a   1.000
_cell.length_b   1.000
_cell.length_c   1.000
_cell.angle_alpha   90.00
_cell.angle_beta   90.00
_cell.angle_gamma   90.00
#
_symmetry.space_group_name_H-M   'P 1'
#
loop_
_entity.id
_entity.type
_entity.pdbx_description
1 polymer ?
#
loop_
_entity_poly.entity_id
_entity_poly.type
_entity_poly.pdbx_seq_one_letter_code
_entity_poly.pdbx_strand_id
1 'polypeptide(L)'
;CFLLHFDEVRPITAVSCSAKYTMVRALVALSDQYCQSSLNLQNFDYAYIKPTTYYYNRGDCIVLSKICLYACNLVCLSMCPVADAL
;
A
#
# COMPACT_ATOMS: atom_id res chain seq x y z
N CYS A 1 12.29 10.93 1.35
CA CYS A 1 13.32 10.79 2.42
C CYS A 1 12.66 10.84 3.81
N PHE A 2 13.31 10.25 4.81
CA PHE A 2 12.97 10.36 6.23
C PHE A 2 14.18 9.94 7.10
N LEU A 3 14.13 10.22 8.40
CA LEU A 3 15.18 9.89 9.35
C LEU A 3 14.76 8.71 10.24
N LEU A 4 15.69 7.82 10.53
CA LEU A 4 15.56 6.80 11.57
C LEU A 4 16.50 7.16 12.72
N HIS A 5 15.97 7.22 13.94
CA HIS A 5 16.71 7.56 15.14
C HIS A 5 16.97 6.28 15.93
N PHE A 6 18.19 5.76 15.85
CA PHE A 6 18.70 4.69 16.72
C PHE A 6 19.71 5.32 17.69
N ASP A 7 20.81 4.61 18.01
CA ASP A 7 21.97 5.23 18.66
C ASP A 7 22.59 6.35 17.81
N GLU A 8 22.50 6.20 16.49
CA GLU A 8 22.84 7.22 15.51
C GLU A 8 21.64 7.52 14.58
N VAL A 9 21.60 8.75 14.06
CA VAL A 9 20.58 9.16 13.09
C VAL A 9 20.96 8.66 11.70
N ARG A 10 20.09 7.85 11.09
CA ARG A 10 20.27 7.28 9.74
C ARG A 10 19.30 7.94 8.74
N PRO A 11 19.79 8.69 7.73
CA PRO A 11 18.95 9.21 6.68
C PRO A 11 18.60 8.11 5.66
N ILE A 12 17.32 7.99 5.32
CA ILE A 12 16.80 7.02 4.35
C ILE A 12 16.13 7.74 3.18
N THR A 13 16.52 7.37 1.96
CA THR A 13 15.87 7.81 0.71
C THR A 13 15.02 6.67 0.16
N ALA A 14 13.71 6.75 0.35
CA ALA A 14 12.78 5.82 -0.27
C ALA A 14 12.63 6.12 -1.77
N VAL A 15 12.52 5.06 -2.58
CA VAL A 15 12.33 5.14 -4.05
C VAL A 15 11.00 5.79 -4.44
N SER A 16 10.02 5.82 -3.55
CA SER A 16 8.72 6.48 -3.75
C SER A 16 8.05 6.83 -2.42
N CYS A 17 7.01 7.66 -2.47
CA CYS A 17 6.18 7.95 -1.30
C CYS A 17 5.52 6.68 -0.75
N SER A 18 5.01 5.81 -1.64
CA SER A 18 4.43 4.52 -1.25
C SER A 18 5.45 3.62 -0.53
N ALA A 19 6.70 3.58 -1.02
CA ALA A 19 7.77 2.82 -0.37
C ALA A 19 8.10 3.37 1.03
N LYS A 20 8.15 4.70 1.20
CA LYS A 20 8.34 5.35 2.51
C LYS A 20 7.28 4.91 3.51
N TYR A 21 6.00 5.02 3.15
CA TYR A 21 4.91 4.63 4.04
C TYR A 21 4.82 3.12 4.26
N THR A 22 5.19 2.29 3.27
CA THR A 22 5.24 0.83 3.44
C THR A 22 6.30 0.41 4.45
N MET A 23 7.50 0.98 4.37
CA MET A 23 8.57 0.69 5.31
C MET A 23 8.19 1.08 6.75
N VAL A 24 7.63 2.28 6.94
CA VAL A 24 7.23 2.75 8.29
C VAL A 24 6.13 1.87 8.88
N ARG A 25 5.16 1.42 8.07
CA ARG A 25 4.15 0.44 8.52
C ARG A 25 4.75 -0.87 8.99
N ALA A 26 5.71 -1.41 8.22
CA ALA A 26 6.38 -2.66 8.58
C ALA A 26 7.15 -2.51 9.90
N LEU A 27 7.84 -1.37 10.10
CA LEU A 27 8.55 -1.08 11.35
C LEU A 27 7.61 -0.96 12.54
N VAL A 28 6.47 -0.27 12.38
CA VAL A 28 5.45 -0.17 13.45
C VAL A 28 4.89 -1.54 13.80
N ALA A 29 4.52 -2.35 12.79
CA ALA A 29 4.00 -3.70 13.02
C ALA A 29 5.04 -4.60 13.72
N LEU A 30 6.31 -4.51 13.32
CA LEU A 30 7.41 -5.25 13.94
C LEU A 30 7.61 -4.83 15.41
N SER A 31 7.61 -3.52 15.67
CA SER A 31 7.77 -2.98 17.03
C SER A 31 6.60 -3.37 17.93
N ASP A 32 5.36 -3.27 17.42
CA ASP A 32 4.15 -3.68 18.14
C ASP A 32 4.20 -5.18 18.47
N GLN A 33 4.65 -6.03 17.54
CA GLN A 33 4.68 -7.48 17.70
C GLN A 33 5.78 -7.97 18.64
N TYR A 34 7.00 -7.43 18.52
CA TYR A 34 8.18 -8.00 19.18
C TYR A 34 8.73 -7.14 20.31
N CYS A 35 8.57 -5.82 20.25
CA CYS A 35 9.12 -4.89 21.24
C CYS A 35 8.05 -4.36 22.20
N GLN A 36 6.75 -4.53 21.89
CA GLN A 36 5.62 -3.99 22.64
C GLN A 36 5.78 -2.48 22.94
N SER A 37 6.47 -1.77 22.06
CA SER A 37 6.84 -0.37 22.24
C SER A 37 6.37 0.43 21.03
N SER A 38 5.78 1.60 21.28
CA SER A 38 5.32 2.49 20.23
C SER A 38 6.49 3.28 19.64
N LEU A 39 6.63 3.23 18.32
CA LEU A 39 7.60 4.08 17.64
C LEU A 39 7.11 5.53 17.67
N ASN A 40 8.01 6.46 18.01
CA ASN A 40 7.74 7.89 17.91
C ASN A 40 7.81 8.34 16.44
N LEU A 41 6.66 8.56 15.83
CA LEU A 41 6.55 8.97 14.43
C LEU A 41 6.30 10.47 14.35
N GLN A 42 7.27 11.22 13.83
CA GLN A 42 7.13 12.65 13.60
C GLN A 42 6.91 12.94 12.11
N ASN A 43 5.96 13.85 11.81
CA ASN A 43 5.65 14.30 10.44
C ASN A 43 5.21 13.16 9.49
N PHE A 44 4.49 12.17 10.02
CA PHE A 44 3.80 11.16 9.23
C PHE A 44 2.30 11.23 9.45
N ASP A 45 1.53 11.03 8.39
CA ASP A 45 0.08 10.87 8.52
C ASP A 45 -0.23 9.48 9.10
N TYR A 46 -0.78 9.50 10.32
CA TYR A 46 -1.08 8.28 11.07
C TYR A 46 -2.14 7.42 10.37
N ALA A 47 -3.09 8.01 9.64
CA ALA A 47 -4.14 7.29 8.92
C ALA A 47 -3.56 6.40 7.81
N TYR A 48 -2.40 6.77 7.24
CA TYR A 48 -1.68 5.98 6.24
C TYR A 48 -0.76 4.90 6.83
N ILE A 49 -0.50 4.96 8.15
CA ILE A 49 0.37 4.02 8.86
C ILE A 49 -0.49 2.95 9.56
N LYS A 50 -1.37 3.36 10.46
CA LYS A 50 -2.32 2.47 11.13
C LYS A 50 -3.70 2.72 10.54
N PRO A 51 -4.21 1.83 9.66
CA PRO A 51 -5.53 2.04 9.07
C PRO A 51 -6.57 2.02 10.19
N THR A 52 -7.22 3.16 10.42
CA THR A 52 -8.39 3.26 11.29
C THR A 52 -9.56 2.61 10.56
N THR A 53 -9.69 1.28 10.72
CA THR A 53 -10.86 0.42 10.45
C THR A 53 -11.54 0.45 9.05
N TYR A 54 -11.34 1.45 8.19
CA TYR A 54 -12.04 1.61 6.91
C TYR A 54 -11.24 1.09 5.70
N TYR A 55 -9.91 1.04 5.81
CA TYR A 55 -9.00 0.51 4.76
C TYR A 55 -8.34 -0.81 5.18
N TYR A 56 -9.03 -1.60 6.00
CA TYR A 56 -8.50 -2.83 6.59
C TYR A 56 -8.20 -3.93 5.56
N ASN A 57 -8.76 -3.85 4.35
CA ASN A 57 -8.49 -4.83 3.30
C ASN A 57 -7.81 -4.22 2.06
N ARG A 58 -6.50 -3.98 2.16
CA ARG A 58 -5.67 -3.74 0.97
C ARG A 58 -5.68 -4.90 -0.02
N GLY A 59 -5.81 -6.13 0.49
CA GLY A 59 -6.03 -7.31 -0.34
C GLY A 59 -7.29 -7.14 -1.18
N ASP A 60 -8.41 -6.80 -0.52
CA ASP A 60 -9.69 -6.64 -1.21
C ASP A 60 -9.69 -5.49 -2.19
N CYS A 61 -9.08 -4.34 -1.91
CA CYS A 61 -9.02 -3.25 -2.90
C CYS A 61 -8.20 -3.63 -4.14
N ILE A 62 -7.10 -4.36 -3.99
CA ILE A 62 -6.32 -4.84 -5.14
C ILE A 62 -7.09 -5.93 -5.90
N VAL A 63 -7.73 -6.86 -5.18
CA VAL A 63 -8.58 -7.90 -5.77
C VAL A 63 -9.76 -7.29 -6.51
N LEU A 64 -10.43 -6.31 -5.91
CA LEU A 64 -11.55 -5.56 -6.50
C LEU A 64 -11.09 -4.79 -7.74
N SER A 65 -9.92 -4.14 -7.69
CA SER A 65 -9.34 -3.47 -8.86
C SER A 65 -9.08 -4.46 -10.01
N LYS A 66 -8.55 -5.66 -9.71
CA LYS A 66 -8.35 -6.72 -10.70
C LYS A 66 -9.68 -7.21 -11.28
N ILE A 67 -10.71 -7.39 -10.46
CA ILE A 67 -12.06 -7.79 -10.89
C ILE A 67 -12.65 -6.73 -11.81
N CYS A 68 -12.57 -5.44 -11.44
CA CYS A 68 -13.07 -4.35 -12.25
C CYS A 68 -12.36 -4.26 -13.61
N LEU A 69 -11.03 -4.39 -13.64
CA LEU A 69 -10.25 -4.43 -14.88
C LEU A 69 -10.66 -5.61 -15.77
N TYR A 70 -10.85 -6.80 -15.18
CA TYR A 70 -11.27 -7.97 -15.92
C TYR A 70 -12.68 -7.80 -16.51
N ALA A 71 -13.61 -7.22 -15.75
CA ALA A 71 -14.95 -6.90 -16.23
C ALA A 71 -14.91 -5.89 -17.39
N CYS A 72 -14.11 -4.83 -17.28
CA CYS A 72 -13.91 -3.88 -18.39
C CYS A 72 -13.36 -4.57 -19.64
N ASN A 73 -12.37 -5.45 -19.50
CA ASN A 73 -11.81 -6.20 -20.62
C ASN A 73 -12.86 -7.10 -21.30
N LEU A 74 -13.73 -7.75 -20.53
CA LEU A 74 -14.83 -8.56 -21.07
C LEU A 74 -15.86 -7.71 -21.82
N VAL A 75 -16.17 -6.52 -21.32
CA VAL A 75 -17.06 -5.58 -22.02
C VAL A 75 -16.41 -5.08 -23.32
N CYS A 76 -15.12 -4.77 -23.31
CA CYS A 76 -14.41 -4.43 -24.54
C CYS A 76 -14.44 -5.58 -25.54
N LEU A 77 -14.28 -6.83 -25.08
CA LEU A 77 -14.33 -8.01 -25.93
C LEU A 77 -15.74 -8.27 -26.50
N SER A 78 -16.80 -8.05 -25.72
CA SER A 78 -18.18 -8.23 -26.20
C SER A 78 -18.61 -7.18 -27.22
N MET A 79 -17.98 -6.00 -27.18
CA MET A 79 -18.19 -4.91 -28.14
C MET A 79 -17.24 -4.98 -29.33
N CYS A 80 -16.30 -5.93 -29.37
CA CYS A 80 -15.53 -6.17 -30.58
C CYS A 80 -16.47 -6.72 -31.66
N PRO A 81 -16.50 -6.11 -32.86
CA PRO A 81 -17.22 -6.70 -33.97
C PRO A 81 -16.61 -8.09 -34.20
N VAL A 82 -17.46 -9.12 -34.24
CA VAL A 82 -17.07 -10.40 -34.85
C VAL A 82 -16.65 -10.01 -36.26
N ALA A 83 -15.35 -10.08 -36.55
CA ALA A 83 -14.93 -10.10 -37.93
C ALA A 83 -15.60 -11.34 -38.50
N ASP A 84 -16.60 -11.14 -39.35
CA ASP A 84 -17.19 -12.19 -40.17
C ASP A 84 -16.02 -12.91 -40.86
N ALA A 85 -15.63 -14.03 -40.26
CA ALA A 85 -14.67 -14.95 -40.84
C ALA A 85 -15.41 -15.58 -42.01
N LEU A 86 -14.96 -15.17 -43.20
CA LEU A 86 -15.26 -15.68 -44.53
C LEU A 86 -15.60 -17.18 -44.56
#